data_AF-A0A955PQ13-F1
#
_entry.id   AF-A0A955PQ13-F1
#
_cell.length_a   1.000
_cell.length_b   1.000
_cell.length_c   1.000
_cell.angle_alpha   90.00
_cell.angle_beta   90.00
_cell.angle_gamma   90.00
#
_symmetry.space_group_name_H-M   'P 1'
#
loop_
_entity.id
_entity.type
_entity.pdbx_description
1 polymer ?
#
loop_
_entity_poly.entity_id
_entity_poly.type
_entity_poly.pdbx_seq_one_letter_code
_entity_poly.pdbx_strand_id
1 'polypeptide(L)'
;MRTSCLLIIMTLLLFEPPITSQASLPDQIQDSFLSPPMDCFPHTRWWWPGSAVTKDEITWELEQMRSKGIGGVEQISMGPVYEKGNIEYLSDEYLEMAKHTVAESKRLGMEVSFNFGGPGWVIGGDWVHQEDRSKNLVPTQIDLKGPIVFDGPLPTELAEPSRSWEHEVPDIQATDPLVAVVAGRIEEGRIDPNSLVVLSDRAVGHSLKWEVPEGEWRLMAFWLKFTGQGAAVDHFDREAMIRYCDHVGGRYESVVGEEFGKTVDSFFCDSFEVSLVPNGIYWSTGLMEEFATRKGYDLTPYLPAVWQDMGEITPKIRYDVNEFLHEMGLEAFFDPFLDWCEEHGIKGRIQPYGFTTDNIEAAGRTHIPEMEITAGEKDAVPWFDTRIGPKKYVSSGAHLYGRNIVTTEAYTYLFVTVTFLIYLTIGWRSRVRETEGFYVAGHGVPPMANGAATAADWMSAASFISMAGLISVMGADGSIYLMGWTGGYVLLALLLAPYLRKFGR
;
A
#
# COMPACT_ATOMS: atom_id res chain seq x y z
N MET A 1 3.17 -64.09 20.77
CA MET A 1 2.46 -62.88 21.26
C MET A 1 2.09 -61.94 20.08
N ARG A 2 1.51 -62.48 18.99
CA ARG A 2 1.15 -61.72 17.77
C ARG A 2 -0.18 -62.19 17.15
N THR A 3 -1.07 -62.75 17.96
CA THR A 3 -2.36 -63.30 17.49
C THR A 3 -3.57 -62.85 18.33
N SER A 4 -3.38 -61.90 19.25
CA SER A 4 -4.44 -61.44 20.16
C SER A 4 -4.96 -60.03 19.85
N CYS A 5 -4.37 -59.29 18.91
CA CYS A 5 -4.83 -57.93 18.55
C CYS A 5 -5.83 -57.91 17.38
N LEU A 6 -5.89 -58.95 16.53
CA LEU A 6 -6.85 -58.97 15.41
C LEU A 6 -8.29 -59.26 15.84
N LEU A 7 -8.50 -59.92 16.99
CA LEU A 7 -9.85 -60.23 17.46
C LEU A 7 -10.56 -59.07 18.16
N ILE A 8 -9.87 -57.99 18.55
CA ILE A 8 -10.50 -56.83 19.22
C ILE A 8 -11.03 -55.81 18.20
N ILE A 9 -10.43 -55.75 17.01
CA ILE A 9 -10.89 -54.84 15.93
C ILE A 9 -12.16 -55.38 15.25
N MET A 10 -12.37 -56.70 15.24
CA MET A 10 -13.56 -57.29 14.60
C MET A 10 -14.82 -57.24 15.49
N THR A 11 -14.69 -57.09 16.80
CA THR A 11 -15.86 -57.01 17.72
C THR A 11 -16.40 -55.59 17.87
N LEU A 12 -15.63 -54.56 17.51
CA LEU A 12 -16.09 -53.16 17.49
C LEU A 12 -16.87 -52.80 16.21
N LEU A 13 -16.87 -53.67 15.20
CA LEU A 13 -17.63 -53.50 13.95
C LEU A 13 -19.04 -54.13 13.99
N LEU A 14 -19.45 -54.75 15.10
CA LEU A 14 -20.75 -55.40 15.25
C LEU A 14 -21.73 -54.63 16.15
N PHE A 15 -21.34 -53.44 16.61
CA PHE A 15 -22.20 -52.49 17.30
C PHE A 15 -22.02 -51.10 16.70
N GLU A 16 -22.24 -50.96 15.38
CA GLU A 16 -22.69 -49.66 14.88
C GLU A 16 -24.10 -49.45 15.46
N PRO A 17 -24.34 -48.42 16.29
CA PRO A 17 -25.71 -48.02 16.55
C PRO A 17 -26.36 -47.76 15.19
N PRO A 18 -27.65 -48.10 14.99
CA PRO A 18 -28.33 -47.73 13.76
C PRO A 18 -28.06 -46.24 13.55
N ILE A 19 -27.61 -45.87 12.35
CA ILE A 19 -27.51 -44.48 11.93
C ILE A 19 -28.94 -43.95 12.03
N THR A 20 -29.28 -43.44 13.21
CA THR A 20 -30.55 -42.81 13.50
C THR A 20 -30.55 -41.58 12.65
N SER A 21 -31.36 -41.62 11.58
CA SER A 21 -31.82 -40.47 10.81
C SER A 21 -30.70 -39.49 10.46
N GLN A 22 -30.29 -39.43 9.19
CA GLN A 22 -29.80 -38.16 8.61
C GLN A 22 -30.79 -37.10 9.10
N ALA A 23 -30.40 -36.25 10.05
CA ALA A 23 -31.20 -35.11 10.40
C ALA A 23 -31.29 -34.34 9.10
N SER A 24 -32.48 -34.34 8.47
CA SER A 24 -32.72 -33.50 7.32
C SER A 24 -32.32 -32.10 7.77
N LEU A 25 -31.45 -31.46 7.00
CA LEU A 25 -31.20 -30.03 7.19
C LEU A 25 -32.58 -29.37 7.32
N PRO A 26 -32.80 -28.52 8.33
CA PRO A 26 -34.07 -27.81 8.45
C PRO A 26 -34.47 -27.25 7.08
N ASP A 27 -35.73 -27.40 6.68
CA ASP A 27 -36.20 -27.02 5.32
C ASP A 27 -35.73 -25.61 4.93
N GLN A 28 -35.66 -24.70 5.90
CA GLN A 28 -35.11 -23.34 5.75
C GLN A 28 -33.66 -23.28 5.25
N ILE A 29 -32.76 -24.17 5.70
CA ILE A 29 -31.37 -24.24 5.23
C ILE A 29 -31.31 -24.83 3.81
N GLN A 30 -32.17 -25.81 3.52
CA GLN A 30 -32.24 -26.37 2.17
C GLN A 30 -32.76 -25.34 1.16
N ASP A 31 -33.79 -24.57 1.54
CA ASP A 31 -34.34 -23.49 0.74
C ASP A 31 -33.31 -22.37 0.53
N SER A 32 -32.61 -21.94 1.60
CA SER A 32 -31.56 -20.92 1.48
C SER A 32 -30.34 -21.40 0.70
N PHE A 33 -30.05 -22.71 0.67
CA PHE A 33 -28.98 -23.24 -0.16
C PHE A 33 -29.35 -23.25 -1.66
N LEU A 34 -30.61 -23.57 -1.99
CA LEU A 34 -31.11 -23.57 -3.37
C LEU A 34 -31.37 -22.15 -3.90
N SER A 35 -31.72 -21.23 -3.01
CA SER A 35 -31.99 -19.82 -3.30
C SER A 35 -31.24 -18.94 -2.29
N PRO A 36 -29.91 -18.76 -2.48
CA PRO A 36 -29.09 -18.01 -1.54
C PRO A 36 -29.57 -16.56 -1.40
N PRO A 37 -29.51 -15.98 -0.19
CA PRO A 37 -29.69 -14.55 0.00
C PRO A 37 -28.58 -13.75 -0.71
N MET A 38 -28.81 -12.46 -0.92
CA MET A 38 -27.91 -11.60 -1.70
C MET A 38 -26.50 -11.49 -1.13
N ASP A 39 -26.37 -11.52 0.20
CA ASP A 39 -25.09 -11.49 0.94
C ASP A 39 -24.23 -12.74 0.74
N CYS A 40 -24.75 -13.78 0.08
CA CYS A 40 -24.01 -14.98 -0.32
C CYS A 40 -23.47 -14.91 -1.76
N PHE A 41 -23.84 -13.88 -2.54
CA PHE A 41 -23.32 -13.70 -3.89
C PHE A 41 -21.94 -13.02 -3.83
N PRO A 42 -20.98 -13.44 -4.68
CA PRO A 42 -19.66 -12.82 -4.68
C PRO A 42 -19.74 -11.37 -5.18
N HIS A 43 -18.89 -10.52 -4.61
CA HIS A 43 -18.65 -9.18 -5.10
C HIS A 43 -17.43 -9.17 -6.03
N THR A 44 -17.28 -8.11 -6.81
CA THR A 44 -16.11 -7.92 -7.65
C THR A 44 -15.54 -6.50 -7.50
N ARG A 45 -14.21 -6.41 -7.45
CA ARG A 45 -13.51 -5.14 -7.49
C ARG A 45 -13.58 -4.56 -8.90
N TRP A 46 -14.11 -3.36 -9.01
CA TRP A 46 -14.42 -2.70 -10.26
C TRP A 46 -13.65 -1.38 -10.36
N TRP A 47 -12.53 -1.47 -11.08
CA TRP A 47 -11.61 -0.36 -11.27
C TRP A 47 -12.13 0.59 -12.35
N TRP A 48 -12.10 1.90 -12.06
CA TRP A 48 -12.31 2.95 -13.04
C TRP A 48 -11.00 3.70 -13.31
N PRO A 49 -10.23 3.30 -14.35
CA PRO A 49 -8.98 3.96 -14.72
C PRO A 49 -9.25 5.42 -15.11
N GLY A 50 -8.66 6.38 -14.39
CA GLY A 50 -8.92 7.81 -14.57
C GLY A 50 -10.37 8.23 -14.36
N SER A 51 -11.17 7.39 -13.68
CA SER A 51 -12.62 7.54 -13.54
C SER A 51 -13.35 7.76 -14.88
N ALA A 52 -12.76 7.35 -16.01
CA ALA A 52 -13.26 7.65 -17.35
C ALA A 52 -14.39 6.70 -17.72
N VAL A 53 -15.59 6.98 -17.23
CA VAL A 53 -16.79 6.15 -17.40
C VAL A 53 -17.98 6.96 -17.90
N THR A 54 -18.91 6.30 -18.56
CA THR A 54 -20.21 6.87 -18.95
C THR A 54 -21.37 6.14 -18.28
N LYS A 55 -22.53 6.79 -18.17
CA LYS A 55 -23.76 6.18 -17.61
C LYS A 55 -24.18 4.92 -18.38
N ASP A 56 -24.06 4.94 -19.69
CA ASP A 56 -24.42 3.79 -20.56
C ASP A 56 -23.47 2.60 -20.33
N GLU A 57 -22.17 2.85 -20.19
CA GLU A 57 -21.19 1.81 -19.87
C GLU A 57 -21.41 1.24 -18.47
N ILE A 58 -21.61 2.09 -17.46
CA ILE A 58 -21.93 1.67 -16.09
C ILE A 58 -23.15 0.74 -16.07
N THR A 59 -24.25 1.15 -16.73
CA THR A 59 -25.46 0.32 -16.84
C THR A 59 -25.15 -1.03 -17.49
N TRP A 60 -24.44 -1.02 -18.62
CA TRP A 60 -24.12 -2.24 -19.35
C TRP A 60 -23.24 -3.19 -18.53
N GLU A 61 -22.20 -2.67 -17.87
CA GLU A 61 -21.27 -3.47 -17.06
C GLU A 61 -21.96 -4.10 -15.86
N LEU A 62 -22.79 -3.34 -15.13
CA LEU A 62 -23.57 -3.87 -14.01
C LEU A 62 -24.56 -4.96 -14.47
N GLU A 63 -25.22 -4.78 -15.62
CA GLU A 63 -26.08 -5.81 -16.21
C GLU A 63 -25.30 -7.08 -16.58
N GLN A 64 -24.10 -6.93 -17.15
CA GLN A 64 -23.23 -8.07 -17.45
C GLN A 64 -22.85 -8.80 -16.16
N MET A 65 -22.36 -8.09 -15.15
CA MET A 65 -21.96 -8.66 -13.86
C MET A 65 -23.13 -9.39 -13.20
N ARG A 66 -24.30 -8.75 -13.12
CA ARG A 66 -25.51 -9.36 -12.55
C ARG A 66 -25.92 -10.63 -13.27
N SER A 67 -25.89 -10.62 -14.61
CA SER A 67 -26.23 -11.80 -15.43
C SER A 67 -25.32 -13.00 -15.20
N LYS A 68 -24.12 -12.78 -14.62
CA LYS A 68 -23.15 -13.84 -14.28
C LYS A 68 -23.16 -14.22 -12.80
N GLY A 69 -24.10 -13.69 -12.03
CA GLY A 69 -24.24 -14.01 -10.61
C GLY A 69 -23.28 -13.23 -9.71
N ILE A 70 -22.81 -12.06 -10.13
CA ILE A 70 -22.19 -11.10 -9.21
C ILE A 70 -23.31 -10.41 -8.42
N GLY A 71 -23.12 -10.33 -7.10
CA GLY A 71 -24.07 -9.75 -6.15
C GLY A 71 -23.81 -8.28 -5.86
N GLY A 72 -22.58 -7.82 -6.06
CA GLY A 72 -22.20 -6.44 -5.78
C GLY A 72 -20.86 -6.07 -6.37
N VAL A 73 -20.56 -4.78 -6.31
CA VAL A 73 -19.31 -4.20 -6.81
C VAL A 73 -18.61 -3.38 -5.73
N GLU A 74 -17.30 -3.44 -5.72
CA GLU A 74 -16.45 -2.50 -4.99
C GLU A 74 -15.82 -1.54 -6.00
N GLN A 75 -16.32 -0.32 -6.05
CA GLN A 75 -15.85 0.70 -6.98
C GLN A 75 -14.53 1.29 -6.46
N ILE A 76 -13.49 1.24 -7.29
CA ILE A 76 -12.20 1.90 -7.03
C ILE A 76 -11.85 2.84 -8.18
N SER A 77 -11.60 4.09 -7.85
CA SER A 77 -11.17 5.12 -8.79
C SER A 77 -9.66 5.20 -8.85
N MET A 78 -9.07 5.23 -10.04
CA MET A 78 -7.64 5.49 -10.21
C MET A 78 -7.40 6.94 -10.61
N GLY A 79 -6.18 7.43 -10.36
CA GLY A 79 -5.73 8.72 -10.87
C GLY A 79 -5.79 8.79 -12.41
N PRO A 80 -5.58 9.99 -13.00
CA PRO A 80 -5.66 10.18 -14.44
C PRO A 80 -4.72 9.23 -15.19
N VAL A 81 -5.27 8.42 -16.11
CA VAL A 81 -4.48 7.50 -16.96
C VAL A 81 -4.58 7.82 -18.44
N TYR A 82 -5.58 8.60 -18.86
CA TYR A 82 -5.80 8.98 -20.26
C TYR A 82 -5.37 10.42 -20.53
N GLU A 83 -5.13 10.77 -21.79
CA GLU A 83 -4.84 12.16 -22.18
C GLU A 83 -6.10 13.06 -22.07
N LYS A 84 -7.28 12.48 -22.32
CA LYS A 84 -8.58 13.15 -22.32
C LYS A 84 -9.65 12.20 -21.77
N GLY A 85 -10.71 12.77 -21.20
CA GLY A 85 -11.87 12.00 -20.73
C GLY A 85 -11.75 11.43 -19.32
N ASN A 86 -10.67 11.72 -18.58
CA ASN A 86 -10.63 11.43 -17.15
C ASN A 86 -11.65 12.31 -16.42
N ILE A 87 -12.27 11.76 -15.38
CA ILE A 87 -13.15 12.49 -14.48
C ILE A 87 -12.39 12.69 -13.16
N GLU A 88 -12.34 13.92 -12.68
CA GLU A 88 -11.66 14.23 -11.42
C GLU A 88 -12.38 13.57 -10.24
N TYR A 89 -11.62 12.88 -9.37
CA TYR A 89 -12.17 12.19 -8.20
C TYR A 89 -12.89 13.17 -7.27
N LEU A 90 -14.07 12.78 -6.77
CA LEU A 90 -14.99 13.61 -5.95
C LEU A 90 -15.51 14.91 -6.59
N SER A 91 -15.23 15.16 -7.87
CA SER A 91 -15.92 16.22 -8.63
C SER A 91 -17.42 15.94 -8.73
N ASP A 92 -18.22 16.97 -9.05
CA ASP A 92 -19.67 16.80 -9.22
C ASP A 92 -20.00 15.80 -10.36
N GLU A 93 -19.18 15.75 -11.42
CA GLU A 93 -19.33 14.78 -12.50
C GLU A 93 -19.06 13.35 -12.03
N TYR A 94 -18.02 13.14 -11.21
CA TYR A 94 -17.73 11.85 -10.59
C TYR A 94 -18.88 11.39 -9.70
N LEU A 95 -19.39 12.28 -8.84
CA LEU A 95 -20.48 11.98 -7.94
C LEU A 95 -21.79 11.66 -8.69
N GLU A 96 -22.01 12.26 -9.86
CA GLU A 96 -23.11 11.87 -10.74
C GLU A 96 -22.94 10.45 -11.33
N MET A 97 -21.72 10.01 -11.60
CA MET A 97 -21.44 8.62 -12.01
C MET A 97 -21.63 7.64 -10.83
N ALA A 98 -21.18 8.00 -9.63
CA ALA A 98 -21.39 7.23 -8.42
C ALA A 98 -22.89 7.08 -8.10
N LYS A 99 -23.65 8.17 -8.22
CA LYS A 99 -25.11 8.18 -8.05
C LYS A 99 -25.82 7.30 -9.07
N HIS A 100 -25.42 7.37 -10.35
CA HIS A 100 -25.94 6.49 -11.39
C HIS A 100 -25.64 5.01 -11.10
N THR A 101 -24.42 4.72 -10.64
CA THR A 101 -24.00 3.38 -10.22
C THR A 101 -24.90 2.82 -9.12
N VAL A 102 -25.16 3.61 -8.06
CA VAL A 102 -26.05 3.19 -6.97
C VAL A 102 -27.48 2.97 -7.47
N ALA A 103 -28.00 3.85 -8.33
CA ALA A 103 -29.34 3.70 -8.89
C ALA A 103 -29.51 2.41 -9.72
N GLU A 104 -28.51 2.08 -10.53
CA GLU A 104 -28.54 0.87 -11.37
C GLU A 104 -28.31 -0.41 -10.55
N SER A 105 -27.40 -0.39 -9.58
CA SER A 105 -27.22 -1.50 -8.65
C SER A 105 -28.51 -1.77 -7.87
N LYS A 106 -29.19 -0.73 -7.37
CA LYS A 106 -30.51 -0.86 -6.74
C LYS A 106 -31.54 -1.49 -7.67
N ARG A 107 -31.61 -1.07 -8.94
CA ARG A 107 -32.50 -1.66 -9.96
C ARG A 107 -32.23 -3.14 -10.18
N LEU A 108 -30.97 -3.55 -10.12
CA LEU A 108 -30.51 -4.92 -10.35
C LEU A 108 -30.52 -5.80 -9.08
N GLY A 109 -30.79 -5.20 -7.92
CA GLY A 109 -30.69 -5.85 -6.62
C GLY A 109 -29.25 -6.21 -6.26
N MET A 110 -28.30 -5.35 -6.61
CA MET A 110 -26.88 -5.48 -6.30
C MET A 110 -26.45 -4.52 -5.19
N GLU A 111 -25.42 -4.88 -4.45
CA GLU A 111 -24.76 -4.03 -3.45
C GLU A 111 -23.58 -3.25 -4.06
N VAL A 112 -23.24 -2.11 -3.47
CA VAL A 112 -22.13 -1.24 -3.88
C VAL A 112 -21.31 -0.85 -2.67
N SER A 113 -19.99 -1.01 -2.77
CA SER A 113 -19.04 -0.38 -1.86
C SER A 113 -18.18 0.60 -2.63
N PHE A 114 -17.82 1.71 -1.99
CA PHE A 114 -16.91 2.68 -2.57
C PHE A 114 -15.59 2.64 -1.81
N ASN A 115 -14.49 2.65 -2.56
CA ASN A 115 -13.19 2.88 -1.96
C ASN A 115 -13.14 4.26 -1.29
N PHE A 116 -12.73 4.24 -0.03
CA PHE A 116 -12.51 5.38 0.84
C PHE A 116 -11.04 5.85 0.81
N GLY A 117 -10.24 5.29 -0.10
CA GLY A 117 -9.01 5.90 -0.59
C GLY A 117 -9.27 6.94 -1.68
N GLY A 118 -8.45 7.99 -1.71
CA GLY A 118 -8.39 8.89 -2.87
C GLY A 118 -7.53 8.28 -3.97
N PRO A 119 -7.54 8.88 -5.19
CA PRO A 119 -7.38 8.14 -6.44
C PRO A 119 -6.27 7.08 -6.37
N GLY A 120 -6.67 5.82 -6.54
CA GLY A 120 -5.93 4.64 -6.11
C GLY A 120 -6.55 4.07 -4.84
N TRP A 121 -5.70 3.49 -3.99
CA TRP A 121 -6.06 2.85 -2.72
C TRP A 121 -5.46 3.59 -1.50
N VAL A 122 -4.64 4.61 -1.74
CA VAL A 122 -4.04 5.43 -0.68
C VAL A 122 -5.14 6.26 -0.01
N ILE A 123 -5.21 6.19 1.32
CA ILE A 123 -6.14 7.02 2.09
C ILE A 123 -5.58 8.44 2.16
N GLY A 124 -6.01 9.27 1.22
CA GLY A 124 -5.50 10.63 1.02
C GLY A 124 -5.73 11.13 -0.39
N GLY A 125 -5.29 12.34 -0.68
CA GLY A 125 -5.48 12.99 -1.97
C GLY A 125 -5.05 14.45 -1.93
N ASP A 126 -4.91 15.10 -3.09
CA ASP A 126 -4.30 16.44 -3.17
C ASP A 126 -5.01 17.51 -2.31
N TRP A 127 -6.28 17.28 -1.96
CA TRP A 127 -7.08 18.11 -1.06
C TRP A 127 -6.68 18.00 0.42
N VAL A 128 -5.93 16.97 0.83
CA VAL A 128 -5.44 16.82 2.20
C VAL A 128 -4.44 17.93 2.49
N HIS A 129 -4.76 18.74 3.50
CA HIS A 129 -3.93 19.86 3.94
C HIS A 129 -2.54 19.37 4.35
N GLN A 130 -1.51 20.20 4.10
CA GLN A 130 -0.12 19.79 4.35
C GLN A 130 0.13 19.35 5.80
N GLU A 131 -0.48 20.02 6.76
CA GLU A 131 -0.38 19.69 8.19
C GLU A 131 -1.00 18.32 8.53
N ASP A 132 -2.01 17.91 7.77
CA ASP A 132 -2.77 16.66 7.93
C ASP A 132 -2.14 15.48 7.19
N ARG A 133 -0.98 15.66 6.56
CA ARG A 133 -0.33 14.59 5.79
C ARG A 133 0.53 13.71 6.68
N SER A 134 0.61 12.43 6.33
CA SER A 134 1.41 11.41 7.01
C SER A 134 2.88 11.81 7.16
N LYS A 135 3.44 11.52 8.34
CA LYS A 135 4.82 11.84 8.72
C LYS A 135 5.54 10.60 9.26
N ASN A 136 6.86 10.68 9.32
CA ASN A 136 7.75 9.72 9.94
C ASN A 136 8.70 10.44 10.88
N LEU A 137 9.12 9.74 11.94
CA LEU A 137 10.27 10.12 12.74
C LEU A 137 11.51 9.48 12.15
N VAL A 138 12.51 10.29 11.80
CA VAL A 138 13.75 9.84 11.16
C VAL A 138 14.97 10.31 11.95
N PRO A 139 15.97 9.45 12.15
CA PRO A 139 17.21 9.81 12.82
C PRO A 139 18.27 10.28 11.81
N THR A 140 19.11 11.20 12.26
CA THR A 140 20.37 11.57 11.61
C THR A 140 21.46 11.56 12.69
N GLN A 141 22.72 11.33 12.32
CA GLN A 141 23.78 11.17 13.34
C GLN A 141 25.16 11.59 12.85
N ILE A 142 26.00 12.05 13.79
CA ILE A 142 27.45 12.22 13.63
C ILE A 142 28.18 11.71 14.87
N ASP A 143 29.39 11.19 14.66
CA ASP A 143 30.29 10.82 15.76
C ASP A 143 31.30 11.94 16.01
N LEU A 144 31.46 12.32 17.27
CA LEU A 144 32.32 13.40 17.75
C LEU A 144 33.36 12.84 18.73
N LYS A 145 34.60 13.34 18.65
CA LYS A 145 35.67 12.98 19.58
C LYS A 145 36.03 14.17 20.45
N GLY A 146 35.65 14.11 21.72
CA GLY A 146 35.95 15.15 22.69
C GLY A 146 37.32 14.96 23.37
N PRO A 147 37.76 15.95 24.15
CA PRO A 147 37.04 17.19 24.45
C PRO A 147 37.14 18.23 23.31
N ILE A 148 35.99 18.71 22.83
CA ILE A 148 35.89 19.78 21.82
C ILE A 148 34.66 20.66 22.07
N VAL A 149 34.65 21.87 21.53
CA VAL A 149 33.41 22.66 21.41
C VAL A 149 32.86 22.43 20.01
N PHE A 150 31.75 21.69 19.91
CA PHE A 150 30.97 21.59 18.68
C PHE A 150 30.14 22.86 18.55
N ASP A 151 30.26 23.57 17.42
CA ASP A 151 29.50 24.78 17.10
C ASP A 151 29.21 24.73 15.60
N GLY A 152 28.08 24.13 15.24
CA GLY A 152 27.80 23.80 13.84
C GLY A 152 26.40 23.26 13.59
N PRO A 153 26.10 22.95 12.32
CA PRO A 153 24.80 22.39 11.94
C PRO A 153 24.61 20.98 12.51
N LEU A 154 23.37 20.64 12.84
CA LEU A 154 22.98 19.26 13.14
C LEU A 154 23.16 18.37 11.89
N PRO A 155 23.38 17.05 12.07
CA PRO A 155 23.38 16.12 10.94
C PRO A 155 22.04 16.19 10.19
N THR A 156 22.11 16.12 8.86
CA THR A 156 20.93 16.19 7.97
C THR A 156 20.87 15.05 6.96
N GLU A 157 21.98 14.33 6.77
CA GLU A 157 22.09 13.18 5.88
C GLU A 157 21.24 12.01 6.41
N LEU A 158 20.30 11.56 5.59
CA LEU A 158 19.47 10.40 5.86
C LEU A 158 20.20 9.10 5.51
N ALA A 159 19.68 7.99 6.01
CA ALA A 159 20.16 6.68 5.59
C ALA A 159 19.81 6.43 4.12
N GLU A 160 20.74 5.86 3.37
CA GLU A 160 20.47 5.40 2.01
C GLU A 160 19.41 4.28 2.00
N PRO A 161 18.52 4.24 1.00
CA PRO A 161 17.63 3.11 0.77
C PRO A 161 18.42 1.79 0.75
N SER A 162 18.08 0.90 1.67
CA SER A 162 18.71 -0.42 1.80
C SER A 162 17.86 -1.52 1.19
N ARG A 163 16.57 -1.24 0.96
CA ARG A 163 15.56 -2.17 0.48
C ARG A 163 15.06 -1.73 -0.89
N SER A 164 14.70 -2.70 -1.74
CA SER A 164 14.32 -2.43 -3.14
C SER A 164 13.01 -1.64 -3.31
N TRP A 165 12.28 -1.41 -2.23
CA TRP A 165 11.01 -0.67 -2.19
C TRP A 165 11.11 0.64 -1.41
N GLU A 166 12.26 0.93 -0.79
CA GLU A 166 12.50 2.24 -0.20
C GLU A 166 12.78 3.24 -1.33
N HIS A 167 12.12 4.39 -1.29
CA HIS A 167 12.35 5.47 -2.23
C HIS A 167 13.40 6.42 -1.69
N GLU A 168 14.26 6.91 -2.58
CA GLU A 168 15.17 8.00 -2.26
C GLU A 168 14.33 9.26 -1.97
N VAL A 169 14.55 9.87 -0.82
CA VAL A 169 13.93 11.13 -0.44
C VAL A 169 15.04 12.15 -0.18
N PRO A 170 14.77 13.45 -0.42
CA PRO A 170 15.75 14.47 -0.06
C PRO A 170 16.11 14.39 1.42
N ASP A 171 17.36 14.70 1.74
CA ASP A 171 17.84 14.89 3.12
C ASP A 171 16.97 15.89 3.90
N ILE A 172 17.22 16.00 5.20
CA ILE A 172 16.50 16.93 6.08
C ILE A 172 16.55 18.35 5.52
N GLN A 173 15.37 18.91 5.27
CA GLN A 173 15.19 20.27 4.77
C GLN A 173 15.02 21.25 5.94
N ALA A 174 15.23 22.54 5.69
CA ALA A 174 15.06 23.59 6.71
C ALA A 174 13.62 23.69 7.25
N THR A 175 12.64 23.11 6.55
CA THR A 175 11.22 23.07 6.93
C THR A 175 10.84 21.82 7.73
N ASP A 176 11.72 20.80 7.78
CA ASP A 176 11.45 19.56 8.50
C ASP A 176 11.59 19.80 10.02
N PRO A 177 10.54 19.58 10.84
CA PRO A 177 10.59 19.91 12.26
C PRO A 177 11.59 19.04 13.04
N LEU A 178 12.43 19.68 13.84
CA LEU A 178 13.29 19.01 14.82
C LEU A 178 12.46 18.56 16.02
N VAL A 179 12.48 17.26 16.32
CA VAL A 179 11.79 16.66 17.48
C VAL A 179 12.69 16.62 18.70
N ALA A 180 13.92 16.14 18.54
CA ALA A 180 14.84 15.97 19.65
C ALA A 180 16.30 15.95 19.19
N VAL A 181 17.20 16.32 20.09
CA VAL A 181 18.65 16.12 19.94
C VAL A 181 19.16 15.39 21.17
N VAL A 182 19.82 14.26 20.97
CA VAL A 182 20.35 13.43 22.05
C VAL A 182 21.77 13.02 21.71
N ALA A 183 22.66 13.11 22.69
CA ALA A 183 24.01 12.57 22.59
C ALA A 183 24.22 11.44 23.60
N GLY A 184 25.05 10.47 23.25
CA GLY A 184 25.50 9.43 24.17
C GLY A 184 26.94 9.02 23.88
N ARG A 185 27.69 8.70 24.93
CA ARG A 185 29.07 8.25 24.84
C ARG A 185 29.10 6.85 24.21
N ILE A 186 30.01 6.65 23.28
CA ILE A 186 30.27 5.37 22.64
C ILE A 186 31.30 4.59 23.46
N GLU A 187 30.95 3.38 23.87
CA GLU A 187 31.83 2.41 24.50
C GLU A 187 31.69 1.06 23.79
N GLU A 188 32.81 0.45 23.39
CA GLU A 188 32.82 -0.84 22.68
C GLU A 188 31.91 -0.88 21.43
N GLY A 189 31.75 0.27 20.76
CA GLY A 189 30.93 0.42 19.55
C GLY A 189 29.43 0.59 19.81
N ARG A 190 29.00 0.77 21.06
CA ARG A 190 27.59 0.99 21.46
C ARG A 190 27.44 2.27 22.28
N ILE A 191 26.25 2.85 22.28
CA ILE A 191 25.96 3.99 23.15
C ILE A 191 25.76 3.48 24.59
N ASP A 192 26.52 4.02 25.55
CA ASP A 192 26.33 3.79 26.99
C ASP A 192 25.02 4.47 27.46
N PRO A 193 23.98 3.72 27.88
CA PRO A 193 22.70 4.30 28.28
C PRO A 193 22.79 5.21 29.52
N ASN A 194 23.85 5.12 30.32
CA ASN A 194 24.03 5.99 31.48
C ASN A 194 24.68 7.33 31.14
N SER A 195 25.12 7.49 29.89
CA SER A 195 25.83 8.69 29.41
C SER A 195 24.95 9.65 28.63
N LEU A 196 23.65 9.36 28.50
CA LEU A 196 22.73 10.10 27.64
C LEU A 196 22.58 11.56 28.09
N VAL A 197 22.62 12.47 27.12
CA VAL A 197 22.42 13.90 27.32
C VAL A 197 21.40 14.40 26.31
N VAL A 198 20.29 14.96 26.81
CA VAL A 198 19.30 15.66 25.97
C VAL A 198 19.81 17.07 25.70
N LEU A 199 19.86 17.43 24.42
CA LEU A 199 20.43 18.69 23.91
C LEU A 199 19.39 19.51 23.13
N SER A 200 18.13 19.06 23.08
CA SER A 200 17.04 19.71 22.35
C SER A 200 16.93 21.21 22.67
N ASP A 201 16.93 21.59 23.95
CA ASP A 201 16.82 23.00 24.40
C ASP A 201 18.03 23.87 24.02
N ARG A 202 19.13 23.26 23.61
CA ARG A 202 20.35 23.95 23.18
C ARG A 202 20.43 24.09 21.66
N ALA A 203 19.56 23.41 20.93
CA ALA A 203 19.47 23.53 19.48
C ALA A 203 18.73 24.84 19.15
N VAL A 204 19.32 25.66 18.27
CA VAL A 204 18.71 26.89 17.78
C VAL A 204 18.58 26.75 16.27
N GLY A 205 17.33 26.62 15.79
CA GLY A 205 17.09 26.17 14.43
C GLY A 205 17.70 24.78 14.22
N HIS A 206 18.49 24.62 13.16
CA HIS A 206 19.15 23.35 12.83
C HIS A 206 20.64 23.38 13.20
N SER A 207 21.00 24.06 14.28
CA SER A 207 22.39 24.20 14.74
C SER A 207 22.50 24.00 16.25
N LEU A 208 23.65 23.49 16.68
CA LEU A 208 23.93 23.18 18.07
C LEU A 208 25.30 23.72 18.45
N LYS A 209 25.36 24.31 19.64
CA LYS A 209 26.60 24.59 20.35
C LYS A 209 26.70 23.73 21.60
N TRP A 210 27.69 22.86 21.67
CA TRP A 210 27.86 21.91 22.77
C TRP A 210 29.33 21.67 23.11
N GLU A 211 29.66 21.76 24.40
CA GLU A 211 30.95 21.32 24.95
C GLU A 211 30.94 19.80 25.10
N VAL A 212 31.52 19.11 24.12
CA VAL A 212 31.59 17.64 24.07
C VAL A 212 32.61 17.18 25.12
N PRO A 213 32.22 16.35 26.11
CA PRO A 213 33.15 15.82 27.11
C PRO A 213 34.21 14.90 26.49
N GLU A 214 35.26 14.59 27.24
CA GLU A 214 36.26 13.60 26.84
C GLU A 214 35.60 12.24 26.49
N GLY A 215 36.07 11.63 25.40
CA GLY A 215 35.55 10.36 24.88
C GLY A 215 35.02 10.46 23.45
N GLU A 216 34.51 9.34 22.95
CA GLU A 216 33.82 9.27 21.66
C GLU A 216 32.31 9.35 21.92
N TRP A 217 31.60 10.19 21.19
CA TRP A 217 30.20 10.52 21.41
C TRP A 217 29.43 10.42 20.10
N ARG A 218 28.23 9.84 20.12
CA ARG A 218 27.28 9.92 19.02
C ARG A 218 26.28 11.03 19.31
N LEU A 219 26.22 12.02 18.44
CA LEU A 219 25.17 13.04 18.45
C LEU A 219 24.09 12.62 17.44
N MET A 220 22.86 12.49 17.90
CA MET A 220 21.70 12.15 17.07
C MET A 220 20.69 13.29 17.08
N ALA A 221 20.17 13.64 15.91
CA ALA A 221 19.03 14.53 15.75
C ALA A 221 17.86 13.75 15.13
N PHE A 222 16.66 13.95 15.67
CA PHE A 222 15.44 13.26 15.28
C PHE A 222 14.47 14.26 14.68
N TRP A 223 13.94 13.94 13.49
CA TRP A 223 13.17 14.87 12.67
C TRP A 223 11.83 14.28 12.32
N LEU A 224 10.80 15.12 12.26
CA LEU A 224 9.56 14.79 11.57
C LEU A 224 9.74 15.08 10.09
N LYS A 225 9.48 14.07 9.25
CA LYS A 225 9.54 14.19 7.79
C LYS A 225 8.27 13.65 7.18
N PHE A 226 7.71 14.33 6.19
CA PHE A 226 6.61 13.77 5.42
C PHE A 226 7.03 12.46 4.73
N THR A 227 6.12 11.49 4.68
CA THR A 227 6.40 10.14 4.11
C THR A 227 6.78 10.18 2.63
N GLY A 228 6.43 11.25 1.92
CA GLY A 228 6.63 11.38 0.47
C GLY A 228 5.62 10.58 -0.37
N GLN A 229 4.71 9.84 0.25
CA GLN A 229 3.66 9.09 -0.44
C GLN A 229 2.47 9.99 -0.78
N GLY A 230 2.67 10.84 -1.79
CA GLY A 230 1.63 11.77 -2.22
C GLY A 230 1.07 12.59 -1.05
N ALA A 231 -0.26 12.74 -1.03
CA ALA A 231 -0.99 13.47 0.00
C ALA A 231 -1.81 12.51 0.90
N ALA A 232 -1.20 11.41 1.34
CA ALA A 232 -1.77 10.49 2.33
C ALA A 232 -2.12 11.24 3.62
N VAL A 233 -3.32 11.03 4.17
CA VAL A 233 -3.72 11.57 5.48
C VAL A 233 -2.85 10.99 6.58
N ASP A 234 -2.62 11.73 7.66
CA ASP A 234 -1.86 11.30 8.81
C ASP A 234 -2.66 10.30 9.64
N HIS A 235 -2.25 9.03 9.56
CA HIS A 235 -2.91 7.92 10.24
C HIS A 235 -2.71 7.92 11.77
N PHE A 236 -1.92 8.87 12.29
CA PHE A 236 -1.69 9.09 13.72
C PHE A 236 -2.30 10.40 14.23
N ASP A 237 -2.99 11.16 13.37
CA ASP A 237 -3.70 12.37 13.76
C ASP A 237 -5.21 12.13 13.64
N ARG A 238 -5.86 11.98 14.81
CA ARG A 238 -7.30 11.74 14.91
C ARG A 238 -8.11 12.84 14.21
N GLU A 239 -7.71 14.10 14.39
CA GLU A 239 -8.45 15.23 13.86
C GLU A 239 -8.27 15.34 12.34
N ALA A 240 -7.09 14.99 11.82
CA ALA A 240 -6.87 14.86 10.39
C ALA A 240 -7.78 13.79 9.78
N MET A 241 -7.92 12.64 10.45
CA MET A 241 -8.80 11.57 9.96
C MET A 241 -10.28 11.98 10.01
N ILE A 242 -10.73 12.67 11.07
CA ILE A 242 -12.10 13.22 11.13
C ILE A 242 -12.36 14.17 9.95
N ARG A 243 -11.44 15.12 9.69
CA ARG A 243 -11.55 16.03 8.54
C ARG A 243 -11.59 15.27 7.20
N TYR A 244 -10.81 14.22 7.08
CA TYR A 244 -10.80 13.37 5.89
C TYR A 244 -12.15 12.65 5.70
N CYS A 245 -12.69 12.05 6.77
CA CYS A 245 -14.00 11.40 6.77
C CYS A 245 -15.11 12.39 6.39
N ASP A 246 -15.14 13.57 7.01
CA ASP A 246 -16.12 14.61 6.70
C ASP A 246 -16.05 15.06 5.24
N HIS A 247 -14.83 15.17 4.69
CA HIS A 247 -14.64 15.55 3.30
C HIS A 247 -15.09 14.44 2.35
N VAL A 248 -14.52 13.25 2.44
CA VAL A 248 -14.78 12.18 1.46
C VAL A 248 -16.18 11.58 1.67
N GLY A 249 -16.48 11.19 2.92
CA GLY A 249 -17.76 10.63 3.31
C GLY A 249 -18.91 11.61 3.09
N GLY A 250 -18.74 12.88 3.48
CA GLY A 250 -19.76 13.92 3.26
C GLY A 250 -20.05 14.18 1.77
N ARG A 251 -19.04 14.06 0.89
CA ARG A 251 -19.26 14.18 -0.57
C ARG A 251 -20.12 13.03 -1.11
N TYR A 252 -19.85 11.79 -0.71
CA TYR A 252 -20.70 10.65 -1.08
C TYR A 252 -22.10 10.77 -0.45
N GLU A 253 -22.19 11.10 0.83
CA GLU A 253 -23.47 11.26 1.54
C GLU A 253 -24.38 12.27 0.83
N SER A 254 -23.82 13.38 0.33
CA SER A 254 -24.57 14.41 -0.38
C SER A 254 -25.32 13.93 -1.62
N VAL A 255 -24.92 12.79 -2.21
CA VAL A 255 -25.52 12.25 -3.45
C VAL A 255 -26.18 10.88 -3.28
N VAL A 256 -25.70 10.04 -2.35
CA VAL A 256 -26.16 8.65 -2.16
C VAL A 256 -26.44 8.29 -0.71
N GLY A 257 -26.41 9.25 0.23
CA GLY A 257 -26.61 8.99 1.67
C GLY A 257 -27.92 8.30 2.02
N GLU A 258 -29.00 8.53 1.26
CA GLU A 258 -30.28 7.82 1.47
C GLU A 258 -30.19 6.30 1.23
N GLU A 259 -29.15 5.84 0.53
CA GLU A 259 -28.89 4.44 0.19
C GLU A 259 -27.81 3.79 1.06
N PHE A 260 -27.22 4.53 2.02
CA PHE A 260 -26.30 3.98 3.01
C PHE A 260 -26.98 2.90 3.86
N GLY A 261 -26.26 1.79 4.04
CA GLY A 261 -26.76 0.59 4.74
C GLY A 261 -27.86 -0.16 3.97
N LYS A 262 -28.18 0.24 2.73
CA LYS A 262 -29.15 -0.41 1.84
C LYS A 262 -28.44 -0.92 0.59
N THR A 263 -28.38 -0.09 -0.45
CA THR A 263 -27.68 -0.42 -1.70
C THR A 263 -26.19 -0.16 -1.55
N VAL A 264 -25.80 0.88 -0.81
CA VAL A 264 -24.39 1.13 -0.46
C VAL A 264 -24.10 0.40 0.84
N ASP A 265 -23.40 -0.72 0.76
CA ASP A 265 -23.20 -1.62 1.90
C ASP A 265 -22.09 -1.12 2.83
N SER A 266 -21.00 -0.61 2.24
CA SER A 266 -19.83 -0.18 2.99
C SER A 266 -18.97 0.86 2.27
N PHE A 267 -18.23 1.63 3.06
CA PHE A 267 -16.99 2.26 2.61
C PHE A 267 -15.82 1.31 2.83
N PHE A 268 -14.95 1.20 1.84
CA PHE A 268 -13.83 0.26 1.84
C PHE A 268 -12.49 1.00 1.98
N CYS A 269 -11.69 0.64 2.99
CA CYS A 269 -10.30 1.03 3.09
C CYS A 269 -9.43 -0.19 2.74
N ASP A 270 -8.58 -0.02 1.73
CA ASP A 270 -7.64 -1.05 1.29
C ASP A 270 -6.52 -1.28 2.32
N SER A 271 -5.59 -2.19 2.04
CA SER A 271 -4.45 -2.39 2.93
C SER A 271 -3.60 -1.13 3.05
N PHE A 272 -2.87 -1.02 4.16
CA PHE A 272 -2.05 0.16 4.42
C PHE A 272 -0.69 -0.01 3.75
N GLU A 273 -0.41 0.75 2.69
CA GLU A 273 0.94 0.89 2.13
C GLU A 273 1.57 2.23 2.48
N VAL A 274 1.45 2.67 3.74
CA VAL A 274 2.00 3.96 4.16
C VAL A 274 3.53 3.94 3.99
N SER A 275 4.09 4.81 3.15
CA SER A 275 5.53 4.76 2.87
C SER A 275 6.35 5.16 4.09
N LEU A 276 7.47 4.47 4.29
CA LEU A 276 8.48 4.83 5.27
C LEU A 276 9.67 5.46 4.56
N VAL A 277 10.09 6.63 5.04
CA VAL A 277 11.41 7.19 4.75
C VAL A 277 12.47 6.17 5.18
N PRO A 278 13.58 5.99 4.43
CA PRO A 278 14.65 5.08 4.84
C PRO A 278 15.05 5.25 6.31
N ASN A 279 15.07 4.12 7.04
CA ASN A 279 15.36 4.09 8.47
C ASN A 279 14.40 4.93 9.35
N GLY A 280 13.22 5.30 8.86
CA GLY A 280 12.18 5.98 9.61
C GLY A 280 11.22 5.03 10.32
N ILE A 281 10.47 5.56 11.28
CA ILE A 281 9.28 4.92 11.85
C ILE A 281 8.07 5.84 11.66
N TYR A 282 6.86 5.27 11.63
CA TYR A 282 5.65 6.10 11.60
C TYR A 282 5.54 6.94 12.88
N TRP A 283 5.18 8.21 12.71
CA TRP A 283 5.07 9.16 13.81
C TRP A 283 4.26 10.38 13.39
N SER A 284 3.81 11.17 14.34
CA SER A 284 3.14 12.44 14.08
C SER A 284 3.48 13.51 15.14
N THR A 285 3.01 14.71 14.90
CA THR A 285 3.13 15.84 15.82
C THR A 285 2.44 15.51 17.14
N GLY A 286 3.03 15.90 18.28
CA GLY A 286 2.44 15.69 19.61
C GLY A 286 2.63 14.28 20.20
N LEU A 287 3.02 13.27 19.41
CA LEU A 287 3.14 11.90 19.92
C LEU A 287 4.23 11.72 21.00
N MET A 288 5.22 12.60 21.11
CA MET A 288 6.20 12.55 22.22
C MET A 288 5.54 12.84 23.58
N GLU A 289 4.63 13.81 23.61
CA GLU A 289 3.89 14.20 24.82
C GLU A 289 2.84 13.14 25.17
N GLU A 290 2.16 12.60 24.16
CA GLU A 290 1.19 11.51 24.33
C GLU A 290 1.88 10.23 24.81
N PHE A 291 3.06 9.89 24.27
CA PHE A 291 3.86 8.78 24.75
C PHE A 291 4.20 8.95 26.24
N ALA A 292 4.68 10.14 26.64
CA ALA A 292 5.04 10.40 28.02
C ALA A 292 3.83 10.26 28.96
N THR A 293 2.66 10.69 28.51
CA THR A 293 1.40 10.56 29.25
C THR A 293 0.98 9.10 29.40
N ARG A 294 1.05 8.29 28.33
CA ARG A 294 0.57 6.89 28.35
C ARG A 294 1.54 5.91 28.97
N LYS A 295 2.83 6.02 28.63
CA LYS A 295 3.87 5.11 29.12
C LYS A 295 4.46 5.56 30.45
N GLY A 296 4.18 6.80 30.88
CA GLY A 296 4.55 7.32 32.20
C GLY A 296 6.01 7.76 32.31
N TYR A 297 6.70 7.95 31.19
CA TYR A 297 8.07 8.47 31.16
C TYR A 297 8.38 9.19 29.84
N ASP A 298 9.28 10.17 29.89
CA ASP A 298 9.76 10.88 28.70
C ASP A 298 10.65 9.97 27.82
N LEU A 299 10.25 9.77 26.57
CA LEU A 299 10.99 8.97 25.59
C LEU A 299 12.25 9.70 25.09
N THR A 300 12.30 11.02 25.19
CA THR A 300 13.34 11.86 24.55
C THR A 300 14.76 11.36 24.81
N PRO A 301 15.20 11.06 26.05
CA PRO A 301 16.56 10.58 26.29
C PRO A 301 16.84 9.22 25.63
N TYR A 302 15.80 8.40 25.44
CA TYR A 302 15.88 7.02 25.01
C TYR A 302 15.60 6.82 23.51
N LEU A 303 15.26 7.87 22.76
CA LEU A 303 15.07 7.81 21.31
C LEU A 303 16.21 7.08 20.56
N PRO A 304 17.50 7.24 20.93
CA PRO A 304 18.57 6.46 20.29
C PRO A 304 18.33 4.95 20.33
N ALA A 305 17.68 4.39 21.35
CA ALA A 305 17.44 2.95 21.51
C ALA A 305 16.46 2.38 20.45
N VAL A 306 15.69 3.23 19.78
CA VAL A 306 14.83 2.80 18.66
C VAL A 306 15.71 2.31 17.50
N TRP A 307 16.85 2.96 17.23
CA TRP A 307 17.73 2.67 16.09
C TRP A 307 19.07 2.02 16.47
N GLN A 308 19.59 2.33 17.64
CA GLN A 308 20.89 1.85 18.14
C GLN A 308 20.69 0.75 19.19
N ASP A 309 21.67 -0.15 19.31
CA ASP A 309 21.74 -1.10 20.43
C ASP A 309 22.45 -0.43 21.62
N MET A 310 21.71 -0.25 22.71
CA MET A 310 22.13 0.35 23.97
C MET A 310 22.12 -0.66 25.13
N GLY A 311 22.16 -1.96 24.82
CA GLY A 311 22.12 -3.03 25.83
C GLY A 311 20.70 -3.32 26.32
N GLU A 312 20.55 -3.61 27.61
CA GLU A 312 19.31 -4.15 28.21
C GLU A 312 18.09 -3.24 28.10
N ILE A 313 18.29 -1.93 27.94
CA ILE A 313 17.19 -0.96 27.79
C ILE A 313 16.54 -1.05 26.40
N THR A 314 17.30 -1.47 25.38
CA THR A 314 16.88 -1.43 23.97
C THR A 314 15.59 -2.21 23.70
N PRO A 315 15.46 -3.48 24.12
CA PRO A 315 14.24 -4.25 23.83
C PRO A 315 13.01 -3.66 24.51
N LYS A 316 13.17 -3.09 25.72
CA LYS A 316 12.07 -2.42 26.44
C LYS A 316 11.60 -1.19 25.68
N ILE A 317 12.49 -0.29 25.28
CA ILE A 317 12.11 0.94 24.58
C ILE A 317 11.44 0.61 23.25
N ARG A 318 11.99 -0.34 22.49
CA ARG A 318 11.37 -0.78 21.23
C ARG A 318 9.99 -1.41 21.45
N TYR A 319 9.81 -2.19 22.51
CA TYR A 319 8.50 -2.75 22.87
C TYR A 319 7.51 -1.63 23.17
N ASP A 320 7.85 -0.71 24.09
CA ASP A 320 6.96 0.38 24.50
C ASP A 320 6.57 1.28 23.33
N VAL A 321 7.51 1.58 22.42
CA VAL A 321 7.26 2.37 21.21
C VAL A 321 6.32 1.64 20.24
N ASN A 322 6.53 0.35 19.99
CA ASN A 322 5.64 -0.41 19.10
C ASN A 322 4.25 -0.58 19.69
N GLU A 323 4.14 -0.89 21.00
CA GLU A 323 2.86 -0.98 21.71
C GLU A 323 2.11 0.36 21.65
N PHE A 324 2.81 1.48 21.91
CA PHE A 324 2.25 2.82 21.78
C PHE A 324 1.75 3.13 20.36
N LEU A 325 2.57 2.89 19.33
CA LEU A 325 2.19 3.18 17.95
C LEU A 325 1.03 2.31 17.45
N HIS A 326 0.92 1.08 17.93
CA HIS A 326 -0.24 0.24 17.66
C HIS A 326 -1.52 0.86 18.24
N GLU A 327 -1.52 1.25 19.51
CA GLU A 327 -2.67 1.88 20.17
C GLU A 327 -3.09 3.16 19.43
N MET A 328 -2.10 4.02 19.11
CA MET A 328 -2.34 5.29 18.42
C MET A 328 -2.91 5.09 17.02
N GLY A 329 -2.39 4.11 16.28
CA GLY A 329 -2.91 3.80 14.96
C GLY A 329 -4.39 3.39 14.98
N LEU A 330 -4.81 2.61 15.99
CA LEU A 330 -6.22 2.23 16.14
C LEU A 330 -7.09 3.44 16.50
N GLU A 331 -6.66 4.23 17.49
CA GLU A 331 -7.47 5.35 18.02
C GLU A 331 -7.53 6.56 17.06
N ALA A 332 -6.49 6.79 16.28
CA ALA A 332 -6.40 7.93 15.37
C ALA A 332 -6.95 7.63 13.97
N PHE A 333 -6.90 6.38 13.50
CA PHE A 333 -7.42 6.02 12.19
C PHE A 333 -8.71 5.20 12.25
N PHE A 334 -8.69 4.05 12.94
CA PHE A 334 -9.79 3.09 12.90
C PHE A 334 -11.02 3.67 13.58
N ASP A 335 -10.85 4.21 14.79
CA ASP A 335 -11.97 4.69 15.58
C ASP A 335 -12.70 5.85 14.85
N PRO A 336 -12.06 6.94 14.37
CA PRO A 336 -12.77 8.00 13.63
C PRO A 336 -13.51 7.53 12.38
N PHE A 337 -12.89 6.64 11.61
CA PHE A 337 -13.50 6.14 10.38
C PHE A 337 -14.72 5.27 10.68
N LEU A 338 -14.60 4.36 11.66
CA LEU A 338 -15.69 3.47 12.05
C LEU A 338 -16.80 4.24 12.77
N ASP A 339 -16.46 5.18 13.65
CA ASP A 339 -17.41 6.10 14.31
C ASP A 339 -18.22 6.87 13.27
N TRP A 340 -17.53 7.50 12.29
CA TRP A 340 -18.18 8.22 11.20
C TRP A 340 -19.12 7.31 10.39
N CYS A 341 -18.66 6.09 10.05
CA CYS A 341 -19.51 5.12 9.35
C CYS A 341 -20.78 4.80 10.14
N GLU A 342 -20.65 4.52 11.45
CA GLU A 342 -21.79 4.18 12.32
C GLU A 342 -22.77 5.35 12.48
N GLU A 343 -22.27 6.57 12.70
CA GLU A 343 -23.07 7.78 12.82
C GLU A 343 -23.90 8.07 11.56
N HIS A 344 -23.36 7.73 10.39
CA HIS A 344 -24.01 7.93 9.08
C HIS A 344 -24.75 6.68 8.55
N GLY A 345 -24.84 5.61 9.34
CA GLY A 345 -25.63 4.42 9.00
C GLY A 345 -25.03 3.56 7.88
N ILE A 346 -23.72 3.61 7.67
CA ILE A 346 -22.96 2.78 6.72
C ILE A 346 -21.95 1.89 7.47
N LYS A 347 -21.50 0.79 6.86
CA LYS A 347 -20.43 -0.03 7.46
C LYS A 347 -19.05 0.42 6.95
N GLY A 348 -18.06 0.32 7.82
CA GLY A 348 -16.65 0.41 7.45
C GLY A 348 -16.05 -0.96 7.17
N ARG A 349 -15.57 -1.18 5.95
CA ARG A 349 -14.81 -2.36 5.54
C ARG A 349 -13.33 -1.99 5.44
N ILE A 350 -12.44 -2.75 6.07
CA ILE A 350 -11.01 -2.42 6.14
C ILE A 350 -10.18 -3.68 5.93
N GLN A 351 -9.12 -3.59 5.14
CA GLN A 351 -8.00 -4.53 5.18
C GLN A 351 -7.00 -4.09 6.27
N PRO A 352 -7.00 -4.71 7.45
CA PRO A 352 -6.46 -4.08 8.66
C PRO A 352 -4.94 -4.29 8.86
N TYR A 353 -4.18 -4.47 7.78
CA TYR A 353 -2.76 -4.84 7.80
C TYR A 353 -1.89 -3.94 6.91
N GLY A 354 -0.57 -3.97 7.14
CA GLY A 354 0.39 -3.08 6.48
C GLY A 354 0.74 -1.83 7.29
N PHE A 355 0.14 -1.70 8.47
CA PHE A 355 0.32 -0.59 9.42
C PHE A 355 0.91 -1.08 10.74
N THR A 356 1.18 -0.18 11.70
CA THR A 356 1.78 -0.51 13.02
C THR A 356 0.85 -1.25 13.98
N THR A 357 -0.33 -1.66 13.53
CA THR A 357 -1.41 -2.15 14.38
C THR A 357 -1.36 -3.67 14.60
N ASP A 358 -1.85 -4.14 15.75
CA ASP A 358 -2.23 -5.53 15.93
C ASP A 358 -3.37 -5.87 14.97
N ASN A 359 -3.08 -6.72 13.98
CA ASN A 359 -4.03 -7.10 12.94
C ASN A 359 -5.26 -7.87 13.48
N ILE A 360 -5.15 -8.58 14.61
CA ILE A 360 -6.27 -9.31 15.22
C ILE A 360 -7.24 -8.32 15.85
N GLU A 361 -6.72 -7.37 16.63
CA GLU A 361 -7.55 -6.34 17.24
C GLU A 361 -8.16 -5.42 16.18
N ALA A 362 -7.37 -4.98 15.19
CA ALA A 362 -7.83 -4.15 14.09
C ALA A 362 -8.96 -4.82 13.28
N ALA A 363 -8.80 -6.11 12.94
CA ALA A 363 -9.87 -6.90 12.33
C ALA A 363 -11.10 -7.04 13.25
N GLY A 364 -10.87 -7.15 14.55
CA GLY A 364 -11.92 -7.22 15.56
C GLY A 364 -12.72 -5.92 15.73
N ARG A 365 -12.09 -4.76 15.60
CA ARG A 365 -12.72 -3.44 15.66
C ARG A 365 -13.55 -3.12 14.41
N THR A 366 -13.10 -3.58 13.24
CA THR A 366 -13.73 -3.28 11.94
C THR A 366 -15.12 -3.91 11.79
N HIS A 367 -16.08 -3.19 11.19
CA HIS A 367 -17.44 -3.71 10.95
C HIS A 367 -17.43 -4.94 10.03
N ILE A 368 -16.71 -4.84 8.91
CA ILE A 368 -16.45 -5.92 7.95
C ILE A 368 -14.93 -6.02 7.76
N PRO A 369 -14.23 -6.92 8.46
CA PRO A 369 -12.81 -7.12 8.19
C PRO A 369 -12.60 -7.80 6.84
N GLU A 370 -11.62 -7.31 6.07
CA GLU A 370 -11.22 -7.90 4.79
C GLU A 370 -9.79 -8.46 4.85
N MET A 371 -9.54 -9.54 4.12
CA MET A 371 -8.21 -10.11 3.91
C MET A 371 -7.85 -10.21 2.43
N GLU A 372 -6.60 -10.52 2.12
CA GLU A 372 -6.15 -10.81 0.75
C GLU A 372 -5.55 -12.22 0.65
N ILE A 373 -5.80 -12.92 -0.46
CA ILE A 373 -5.14 -14.19 -0.82
C ILE A 373 -4.19 -13.96 -2.01
N THR A 374 -2.92 -13.72 -1.69
CA THR A 374 -1.82 -13.64 -2.67
C THR A 374 -0.84 -14.81 -2.54
N ALA A 375 -0.30 -15.28 -3.66
CA ALA A 375 0.79 -16.27 -3.63
C ALA A 375 2.09 -15.55 -3.28
N GLY A 376 2.68 -15.88 -2.13
CA GLY A 376 3.91 -15.22 -1.65
C GLY A 376 3.68 -14.23 -0.51
N GLU A 377 2.69 -14.46 0.36
CA GLU A 377 2.41 -13.68 1.60
C GLU A 377 3.63 -13.33 2.46
N LYS A 378 4.79 -13.99 2.26
CA LYS A 378 6.05 -13.69 2.93
C LYS A 378 6.98 -12.76 2.13
N ASP A 379 6.91 -12.78 0.79
CA ASP A 379 7.96 -12.30 -0.11
C ASP A 379 7.48 -11.22 -1.11
N ALA A 380 6.17 -11.04 -1.31
CA ALA A 380 5.65 -10.05 -2.27
C ALA A 380 5.64 -8.61 -1.71
N VAL A 381 5.48 -8.47 -0.39
CA VAL A 381 5.38 -7.19 0.30
C VAL A 381 6.11 -7.28 1.65
N PRO A 382 7.42 -7.00 1.69
CA PRO A 382 8.26 -7.23 2.87
C PRO A 382 7.98 -6.31 4.08
N TRP A 383 7.01 -5.40 4.02
CA TRP A 383 6.43 -4.72 5.20
C TRP A 383 5.22 -5.44 5.81
N PHE A 384 4.65 -6.46 5.14
CA PHE A 384 3.77 -7.42 5.78
C PHE A 384 4.61 -8.39 6.63
N ASP A 385 5.07 -7.98 7.81
CA ASP A 385 5.64 -8.91 8.81
C ASP A 385 4.54 -9.76 9.48
N THR A 386 3.67 -10.35 8.66
CA THR A 386 2.72 -11.34 9.12
C THR A 386 3.35 -12.70 8.89
N ARG A 387 4.00 -13.26 9.92
CA ARG A 387 4.59 -14.61 9.88
C ARG A 387 3.59 -15.71 9.46
N ILE A 388 2.29 -15.40 9.46
CA ILE A 388 1.15 -16.29 9.20
C ILE A 388 0.25 -15.77 8.04
N GLY A 389 0.56 -14.61 7.43
CA GLY A 389 -0.21 -13.99 6.35
C GLY A 389 -1.51 -13.29 6.82
N PRO A 390 -2.00 -12.26 6.11
CA PRO A 390 -3.20 -11.50 6.47
C PRO A 390 -4.43 -12.39 6.66
N LYS A 391 -4.59 -13.43 5.84
CA LYS A 391 -5.72 -14.36 5.91
C LYS A 391 -5.99 -14.92 7.31
N LYS A 392 -4.94 -15.26 8.05
CA LYS A 392 -5.09 -15.94 9.33
C LYS A 392 -5.31 -14.95 10.47
N TYR A 393 -4.63 -13.82 10.44
CA TYR A 393 -4.83 -12.76 11.43
C TYR A 393 -6.24 -12.18 11.35
N VAL A 394 -6.70 -11.84 10.14
CA VAL A 394 -8.01 -11.23 9.92
C VAL A 394 -9.13 -12.20 10.30
N SER A 395 -9.08 -13.45 9.83
CA SER A 395 -10.08 -14.46 10.21
C SER A 395 -10.06 -14.78 11.71
N SER A 396 -8.90 -14.81 12.35
CA SER A 396 -8.80 -14.98 13.80
C SER A 396 -9.39 -13.80 14.58
N GLY A 397 -9.09 -12.56 14.18
CA GLY A 397 -9.69 -11.36 14.78
C GLY A 397 -11.20 -11.33 14.62
N ALA A 398 -11.69 -11.62 13.41
CA ALA A 398 -13.12 -11.73 13.14
C ALA A 398 -13.80 -12.75 14.06
N HIS A 399 -13.25 -13.96 14.20
CA HIS A 399 -13.82 -14.99 15.09
C HIS A 399 -13.77 -14.59 16.57
N LEU A 400 -12.68 -13.98 17.03
CA LEU A 400 -12.51 -13.59 18.43
C LEU A 400 -13.48 -12.47 18.86
N TYR A 401 -13.77 -11.54 17.94
CA TYR A 401 -14.61 -10.37 18.20
C TYR A 401 -16.05 -10.53 17.67
N GLY A 402 -16.42 -11.72 17.16
CA GLY A 402 -17.79 -12.01 16.71
C GLY A 402 -18.20 -11.32 15.41
N ARG A 403 -17.27 -11.09 14.49
CA ARG A 403 -17.55 -10.60 13.13
C ARG A 403 -17.97 -11.77 12.25
N ASN A 404 -19.24 -11.79 11.86
CA ASN A 404 -19.84 -12.90 11.11
C ASN A 404 -19.52 -12.89 9.61
N ILE A 405 -19.11 -11.74 9.08
CA ILE A 405 -18.75 -11.57 7.67
C ILE A 405 -17.29 -11.16 7.61
N VAL A 406 -16.51 -11.89 6.82
CA VAL A 406 -15.12 -11.56 6.48
C VAL A 406 -15.02 -11.62 4.98
N THR A 407 -14.66 -10.52 4.33
CA THR A 407 -14.48 -10.49 2.88
C THR A 407 -13.05 -10.84 2.51
N THR A 408 -12.82 -11.11 1.24
CA THR A 408 -11.49 -11.49 0.77
C THR A 408 -11.24 -11.01 -0.65
N GLU A 409 -10.20 -10.19 -0.82
CA GLU A 409 -9.59 -9.98 -2.13
C GLU A 409 -8.90 -11.27 -2.58
N ALA A 410 -9.28 -11.76 -3.76
CA ALA A 410 -8.77 -13.03 -4.28
C ALA A 410 -8.44 -12.93 -5.78
N TYR A 411 -7.54 -13.83 -6.21
CA TYR A 411 -7.17 -14.08 -7.60
C TYR A 411 -6.34 -13.02 -8.32
N THR A 412 -5.79 -12.02 -7.62
CA THR A 412 -4.90 -10.97 -8.17
C THR A 412 -3.79 -11.57 -9.05
N TYR A 413 -3.06 -12.56 -8.53
CA TYR A 413 -1.99 -13.25 -9.27
C TYR A 413 -2.47 -14.28 -10.30
N LEU A 414 -3.69 -14.83 -10.17
CA LEU A 414 -4.22 -15.73 -11.18
C LEU A 414 -4.40 -14.97 -12.51
N PHE A 415 -4.95 -13.75 -12.44
CA PHE A 415 -5.09 -12.89 -13.61
C PHE A 415 -3.73 -12.48 -14.19
N VAL A 416 -2.76 -12.09 -13.35
CA VAL A 416 -1.39 -11.79 -13.81
C VAL A 416 -0.77 -13.01 -14.49
N THR A 417 -0.83 -14.19 -13.87
CA THR A 417 -0.24 -15.41 -14.43
C THR A 417 -0.91 -15.82 -15.74
N VAL A 418 -2.24 -15.80 -15.80
CA VAL A 418 -3.00 -16.18 -17.00
C VAL A 418 -2.71 -15.21 -18.14
N THR A 419 -2.68 -13.90 -17.89
CA THR A 419 -2.35 -12.92 -18.93
C THR A 419 -0.93 -13.09 -19.44
N PHE A 420 0.06 -13.27 -18.55
CA PHE A 420 1.44 -13.59 -18.95
C PHE A 420 1.51 -14.87 -19.78
N LEU A 421 0.85 -15.95 -19.36
CA LEU A 421 0.80 -17.21 -20.10
C LEU A 421 0.13 -17.06 -21.48
N ILE A 422 -0.94 -16.26 -21.58
CA ILE A 422 -1.59 -15.95 -22.85
C ILE A 422 -0.60 -15.22 -23.77
N TYR A 423 0.07 -14.17 -23.30
CA TYR A 423 1.06 -13.44 -24.11
C TYR A 423 2.24 -14.32 -24.53
N LEU A 424 2.79 -15.12 -23.60
CA LEU A 424 3.84 -16.09 -23.91
C LEU A 424 3.35 -17.14 -24.93
N THR A 425 2.10 -17.60 -24.83
CA THR A 425 1.50 -18.54 -25.77
C THR A 425 1.29 -17.91 -27.14
N ILE A 426 0.83 -16.66 -27.21
CA ILE A 426 0.70 -15.90 -28.47
C ILE A 426 2.08 -15.74 -29.10
N GLY A 427 3.09 -15.32 -28.33
CA GLY A 427 4.47 -15.20 -28.81
C GLY A 427 5.04 -16.53 -29.30
N TRP A 428 4.84 -17.62 -28.56
CA TRP A 428 5.30 -18.96 -28.94
C TRP A 428 4.55 -19.53 -30.15
N ARG A 429 3.25 -19.26 -30.31
CA ARG A 429 2.47 -19.68 -31.49
C ARG A 429 2.82 -18.84 -32.72
N SER A 430 3.09 -17.56 -32.53
CA SER A 430 3.44 -16.61 -33.59
C SER A 430 4.92 -16.69 -34.00
N ARG A 431 5.69 -17.62 -33.40
CA ARG A 431 7.09 -17.84 -33.80
C ARG A 431 7.17 -18.28 -35.26
N VAL A 432 8.00 -17.59 -36.02
CA VAL A 432 8.30 -17.91 -37.41
C VAL A 432 8.95 -19.31 -37.46
N ARG A 433 8.31 -20.25 -38.16
CA ARG A 433 8.78 -21.65 -38.27
C ARG A 433 9.68 -21.91 -39.47
N GLU A 434 9.60 -21.06 -40.48
CA GLU A 434 10.30 -21.24 -41.75
C GLU A 434 11.08 -19.97 -42.10
N THR A 435 12.26 -20.12 -42.68
CA THR A 435 13.16 -19.02 -43.04
C THR A 435 12.50 -18.01 -43.99
N GLU A 436 11.51 -18.46 -44.78
CA GLU A 436 10.71 -17.62 -45.68
C GLU A 436 9.84 -16.61 -44.90
N GLY A 437 9.26 -17.02 -43.77
CA GLY A 437 8.49 -16.13 -42.88
C GLY A 437 9.34 -15.17 -42.05
N PHE A 438 10.68 -15.31 -42.09
CA PHE A 438 11.62 -14.36 -41.49
C PHE A 438 11.76 -13.10 -42.37
N TYR A 439 11.37 -13.20 -43.64
CA TYR A 439 11.19 -12.05 -44.54
C TYR A 439 9.75 -11.53 -44.37
N VAL A 440 9.62 -10.46 -43.59
CA VAL A 440 8.34 -9.80 -43.26
C VAL A 440 7.54 -9.52 -44.54
N ALA A 441 6.24 -9.87 -44.50
CA ALA A 441 5.24 -9.74 -45.58
C ALA A 441 5.38 -10.69 -46.78
N GLY A 442 5.91 -11.91 -46.60
CA GLY A 442 5.88 -12.94 -47.66
C GLY A 442 6.60 -12.50 -48.94
N HIS A 443 7.79 -11.88 -48.77
CA HIS A 443 8.57 -11.24 -49.83
C HIS A 443 8.00 -9.94 -50.41
N GLY A 444 6.95 -9.35 -49.81
CA GLY A 444 6.42 -8.04 -50.20
C GLY A 444 7.35 -6.85 -49.89
N VAL A 445 8.33 -7.05 -49.01
CA VAL A 445 9.32 -6.02 -48.64
C VAL A 445 10.70 -6.40 -49.22
N PRO A 446 11.34 -5.54 -50.03
CA PRO A 446 12.65 -5.82 -50.62
C PRO A 446 13.74 -6.10 -49.56
N PRO A 447 14.73 -6.97 -49.85
CA PRO A 447 15.77 -7.36 -48.88
C PRO A 447 16.52 -6.19 -48.25
N MET A 448 16.74 -5.09 -48.98
CA MET A 448 17.37 -3.89 -48.43
C MET A 448 16.49 -3.16 -47.41
N ALA A 449 15.19 -3.05 -47.67
CA ALA A 449 14.24 -2.41 -46.75
C ALA A 449 14.07 -3.26 -45.48
N ASN A 450 14.05 -4.59 -45.63
CA ASN A 450 14.02 -5.51 -44.49
C ASN A 450 15.33 -5.45 -43.69
N GLY A 451 16.48 -5.46 -44.37
CA GLY A 451 17.79 -5.31 -43.74
C GLY A 451 17.93 -3.97 -43.00
N ALA A 452 17.37 -2.89 -43.55
CA ALA A 452 17.32 -1.58 -42.90
C ALA A 452 16.39 -1.57 -41.68
N ALA A 453 15.22 -2.22 -41.76
CA ALA A 453 14.30 -2.35 -40.62
C ALA A 453 14.91 -3.20 -39.50
N THR A 454 15.48 -4.37 -39.83
CA THR A 454 16.17 -5.22 -38.86
C THR A 454 17.40 -4.52 -38.26
N ALA A 455 18.16 -3.77 -39.06
CA ALA A 455 19.28 -2.97 -38.55
C ALA A 455 18.80 -1.84 -37.63
N ALA A 456 17.67 -1.19 -37.93
CA ALA A 456 17.07 -0.18 -37.07
C ALA A 456 16.60 -0.78 -35.73
N ASP A 457 15.95 -1.94 -35.76
CA ASP A 457 15.53 -2.66 -34.53
C ASP A 457 16.73 -3.14 -33.71
N TRP A 458 17.79 -3.63 -34.38
CA TRP A 458 19.05 -4.01 -33.72
C TRP A 458 19.80 -2.81 -33.14
N MET A 459 19.76 -1.65 -33.81
CA MET A 459 20.31 -0.41 -33.27
C MET A 459 19.53 0.04 -32.03
N SER A 460 18.22 -0.17 -31.98
CA SER A 460 17.41 0.09 -30.79
C SER A 460 17.80 -0.83 -29.62
N ALA A 461 17.88 -2.14 -29.86
CA ALA A 461 18.29 -3.13 -28.84
C ALA A 461 19.73 -2.92 -28.36
N ALA A 462 20.67 -2.65 -29.28
CA ALA A 462 22.06 -2.32 -28.94
C ALA A 462 22.15 -1.02 -28.13
N SER A 463 21.26 -0.04 -28.39
CA SER A 463 21.17 1.18 -27.58
C SER A 463 20.70 0.87 -26.15
N PHE A 464 19.68 0.03 -25.97
CA PHE A 464 19.20 -0.39 -24.64
C PHE A 464 20.22 -1.23 -23.84
N ILE A 465 20.91 -2.17 -24.49
CA ILE A 465 21.92 -3.00 -23.82
C ILE A 465 23.18 -2.19 -23.51
N SER A 466 23.64 -1.33 -24.44
CA SER A 466 24.77 -0.44 -24.20
C SER A 466 24.45 0.62 -23.15
N MET A 467 23.18 1.03 -23.02
CA MET A 467 22.67 1.93 -21.99
C MET A 467 22.67 1.27 -20.61
N ALA A 468 22.18 0.04 -20.49
CA ALA A 468 22.29 -0.72 -19.24
C ALA A 468 23.76 -0.90 -18.84
N GLY A 469 24.64 -1.16 -19.82
CA GLY A 469 26.09 -1.17 -19.63
C GLY A 469 26.62 0.19 -19.14
N LEU A 470 26.34 1.29 -19.84
CA LEU A 470 26.83 2.63 -19.49
C LEU A 470 26.33 3.10 -18.12
N ILE A 471 25.06 2.88 -17.80
CA ILE A 471 24.51 3.17 -16.47
C ILE A 471 25.19 2.31 -15.40
N SER A 472 25.46 1.03 -15.70
CA SER A 472 26.18 0.15 -14.78
C SER A 472 27.64 0.57 -14.51
N VAL A 473 28.31 1.29 -15.41
CA VAL A 473 29.70 1.78 -15.20
C VAL A 473 29.80 3.25 -14.83
N MET A 474 28.84 4.09 -15.21
CA MET A 474 28.93 5.56 -15.09
C MET A 474 27.81 6.17 -14.25
N GLY A 475 26.87 5.37 -13.74
CA GLY A 475 25.75 5.85 -12.93
C GLY A 475 24.76 6.72 -13.72
N ALA A 476 24.04 7.61 -13.01
CA ALA A 476 23.00 8.46 -13.59
C ALA A 476 23.52 9.40 -14.69
N ASP A 477 24.79 9.81 -14.66
CA ASP A 477 25.41 10.63 -15.71
C ASP A 477 25.43 9.94 -17.08
N GLY A 478 25.45 8.59 -17.09
CA GLY A 478 25.31 7.79 -18.31
C GLY A 478 23.95 7.99 -19.01
N SER A 479 22.92 8.43 -18.28
CA SER A 479 21.58 8.72 -18.84
C SER A 479 21.53 10.02 -19.66
N ILE A 480 22.50 10.93 -19.54
CA ILE A 480 22.51 12.16 -20.36
C ILE A 480 22.75 11.82 -21.83
N TYR A 481 23.53 10.77 -22.11
CA TYR A 481 23.75 10.25 -23.45
C TYR A 481 22.47 9.63 -24.05
N LEU A 482 21.54 9.14 -23.21
CA LEU A 482 20.20 8.72 -23.63
C LEU A 482 19.46 9.90 -24.27
N MET A 483 19.31 11.00 -23.53
CA MET A 483 18.54 12.16 -24.00
C MET A 483 19.10 12.76 -25.27
N GLY A 484 20.44 12.81 -25.39
CA GLY A 484 21.10 13.26 -26.62
C GLY A 484 20.80 12.36 -27.82
N TRP A 485 20.88 11.03 -27.64
CA TRP A 485 20.69 10.07 -28.72
C TRP A 485 19.21 9.89 -29.12
N THR A 486 18.31 9.63 -28.15
CA THR A 486 16.87 9.48 -28.42
C THR A 486 16.25 10.80 -28.85
N GLY A 487 16.64 11.92 -28.24
CA GLY A 487 16.23 13.26 -28.67
C GLY A 487 16.67 13.56 -30.09
N GLY A 488 17.90 13.21 -30.47
CA GLY A 488 18.39 13.31 -31.84
C GLY A 488 17.58 12.47 -32.83
N TYR A 489 17.22 11.24 -32.47
CA TYR A 489 16.41 10.35 -33.31
C TYR A 489 14.98 10.87 -33.50
N VAL A 490 14.35 11.37 -32.43
CA VAL A 490 13.02 12.01 -32.48
C VAL A 490 13.06 13.25 -33.37
N LEU A 491 14.09 14.10 -33.24
CA LEU A 491 14.27 15.26 -34.10
C LEU A 491 14.47 14.86 -35.56
N LEU A 492 15.23 13.81 -35.85
CA LEU A 492 15.42 13.31 -37.21
C LEU A 492 14.12 12.72 -37.79
N ALA A 493 13.37 11.97 -36.98
CA ALA A 493 12.08 11.41 -37.34
C ALA A 493 10.99 12.47 -37.59
N LEU A 494 11.00 13.57 -36.84
CA LEU A 494 10.03 14.66 -36.97
C LEU A 494 10.43 15.68 -38.04
N LEU A 495 11.71 16.03 -38.14
CA LEU A 495 12.18 17.12 -38.99
C LEU A 495 12.68 16.68 -40.36
N LEU A 496 13.15 15.43 -40.50
CA LEU A 496 13.77 14.96 -41.73
C LEU A 496 12.93 13.90 -42.45
N ALA A 497 12.41 12.91 -41.73
CA ALA A 497 11.66 11.79 -42.31
C ALA A 497 10.39 12.20 -43.10
N PRO A 498 9.60 13.22 -42.68
CA PRO A 498 8.43 13.65 -43.45
C PRO A 498 8.78 14.28 -44.80
N TYR A 499 9.93 14.97 -44.87
CA TYR A 499 10.41 15.61 -46.10
C TYR A 499 11.03 14.59 -47.06
N LEU A 500 11.79 13.61 -46.54
CA LEU A 500 12.34 12.51 -47.35
C LEU A 500 11.23 11.65 -47.98
N ARG A 501 10.11 11.41 -47.25
CA ARG A 501 8.92 10.74 -47.81
C ARG A 501 8.28 11.48 -48.98
N LYS A 502 8.47 12.80 -49.09
CA LYS A 502 7.98 13.61 -50.22
C LYS A 502 8.86 13.53 -51.48
N PHE A 503 10.16 13.19 -51.34
CA PHE A 503 11.09 13.07 -52.46
C PHE A 503 11.04 11.70 -53.17
N GLY A 504 10.43 10.69 -52.54
CA GLY A 504 10.30 9.33 -53.08
C GLY A 504 8.99 9.05 -53.84
N ARG A 505 8.28 10.07 -54.31
CA ARG A 505 7.14 9.95 -55.22
C ARG A 505 7.46 10.51 -56.59
#